data_AF-A0A7S2WW18-F1
#
_entry.id   AF-A0A7S2WW18-F1
#
_cell.length_a   1.000
_cell.length_b   1.000
_cell.length_c   1.000
_cell.angle_alpha   90.00
_cell.angle_beta   90.00
_cell.angle_gamma   90.00
#
_symmetry.space_group_name_H-M   'P 1'
#
loop_
_entity.id
_entity.type
_entity.pdbx_description
1 polymer ?
#
loop_
_entity_poly.entity_id
_entity_poly.type
_entity_poly.pdbx_seq_one_letter_code
_entity_poly.pdbx_strand_id
1 'polypeptide(L)'
;AAEEEIMPGIGRGKTSTGLVGLAVDHDAVPKMITKYQALLDKLAASDMPPTAQYRINIEKIARFRIKAAQGNLDDPEKVEELCNCGQVEELVVQADNEMIVMDMYLRNRWWELVKPVEIEFNPDPNDDGGVEWGEETPKEEEKK
;
A
#
# COMPACT_ATOMS: atom_id res chain seq x y z
N ALA A 1 26.88 20.56 19.56
CA ALA A 1 25.54 20.21 19.06
C ALA A 1 24.58 20.61 20.16
N ALA A 2 23.54 21.38 19.86
CA ALA A 2 22.53 21.70 20.86
C ALA A 2 21.92 20.36 21.31
N GLU A 3 21.96 20.07 22.61
CA GLU A 3 21.15 19.00 23.18
C GLU A 3 19.70 19.45 23.00
N GLU A 4 19.02 18.95 21.96
CA GLU A 4 17.58 19.11 21.86
C GLU A 4 16.96 18.39 23.05
N GLU A 5 16.31 19.18 23.91
CA GLU A 5 15.61 18.69 25.09
C GLU A 5 14.50 17.74 24.62
N ILE A 6 14.73 16.43 24.81
CA ILE A 6 13.80 15.39 24.40
C ILE A 6 12.56 15.50 25.30
N MET A 7 11.50 16.16 24.79
CA MET A 7 10.24 16.28 25.51
C MET A 7 9.49 14.94 25.50
N PRO A 8 9.06 14.43 26.66
CA PRO A 8 8.25 13.22 26.74
C PRO A 8 6.96 13.38 25.93
N GLY A 9 6.70 12.47 25.01
CA GLY A 9 5.47 12.39 24.23
C GLY A 9 5.51 13.01 22.84
N ILE A 10 6.60 13.69 22.43
CA ILE A 10 6.70 14.37 21.13
C ILE A 10 7.97 13.94 20.38
N GLY A 11 7.89 13.88 19.05
CA GLY A 11 9.00 13.53 18.17
C GLY A 11 9.81 12.31 18.64
N ARG A 12 11.11 12.52 18.86
CA ARG A 12 12.03 11.47 19.37
C ARG A 12 11.75 11.03 20.81
N GLY A 13 11.03 11.83 21.59
CA GLY A 13 10.63 11.53 22.96
C GLY A 13 9.27 10.86 23.09
N LYS A 14 8.67 10.42 21.97
CA LYS A 14 7.36 9.74 21.94
C LYS A 14 7.34 8.54 22.90
N THR A 15 6.34 8.50 23.77
CA THR A 15 6.19 7.46 24.80
C THR A 15 5.13 6.42 24.45
N SER A 16 4.17 6.78 23.61
CA SER A 16 3.12 5.91 23.09
C SER A 16 2.69 6.38 21.71
N THR A 17 2.32 5.45 20.84
CA THR A 17 1.66 5.72 19.55
C THR A 17 0.17 6.02 19.72
N GLY A 18 -0.42 5.72 20.89
CA GLY A 18 -1.87 5.78 21.11
C GLY A 18 -2.65 4.64 20.43
N LEU A 19 -1.97 3.71 19.75
CA LEU A 19 -2.58 2.57 19.07
C LEU A 19 -2.23 1.26 19.79
N VAL A 20 -3.25 0.47 20.13
CA VAL A 20 -3.04 -0.83 20.76
C VAL A 20 -2.36 -1.78 19.78
N GLY A 21 -1.26 -2.40 20.21
CA GLY A 21 -0.50 -3.35 19.38
C GLY A 21 0.57 -2.71 18.49
N LEU A 22 0.75 -1.39 18.53
CA LEU A 22 1.84 -0.70 17.82
C LEU A 22 2.75 0.01 18.83
N ALA A 23 3.90 -0.58 19.14
CA ALA A 23 4.88 0.01 20.04
C ALA A 23 5.61 1.19 19.36
N VAL A 24 6.05 2.16 20.16
CA VAL A 24 6.91 3.26 19.66
C VAL A 24 8.25 2.69 19.22
N ASP A 25 8.72 3.18 18.07
CA ASP A 25 10.01 2.79 17.51
C ASP A 25 10.82 4.06 17.15
N HIS A 26 11.79 4.38 17.99
CA HIS A 26 12.64 5.57 17.78
C HIS A 26 13.51 5.48 16.53
N ASP A 27 13.72 4.27 15.99
CA ASP A 27 14.45 4.03 14.74
C ASP A 27 13.50 3.82 13.55
N ALA A 28 12.22 4.19 13.67
CA ALA A 28 11.22 4.00 12.62
C ALA A 28 11.62 4.70 11.31
N VAL A 29 12.13 5.93 11.34
CA VAL A 29 12.48 6.70 10.12
C VAL A 29 13.63 6.03 9.34
N PRO A 30 14.77 5.66 9.96
CA PRO A 30 15.79 4.85 9.30
C PRO A 30 15.28 3.49 8.79
N LYS A 31 14.50 2.77 9.61
CA LYS A 31 13.92 1.47 9.21
C LYS A 31 13.02 1.62 8.00
N MET A 32 12.22 2.67 7.94
CA MET A 32 11.34 2.98 6.83
C MET A 32 12.14 3.09 5.52
N ILE A 33 13.27 3.79 5.51
CA ILE A 33 14.15 3.90 4.35
C ILE A 33 14.64 2.51 3.91
N THR A 34 15.15 1.71 4.85
CA THR A 34 15.64 0.36 4.55
C THR A 34 14.55 -0.53 3.94
N LYS A 35 13.33 -0.48 4.50
CA LYS A 35 12.21 -1.31 4.04
C LYS A 35 11.73 -0.91 2.66
N TYR A 36 11.54 0.39 2.39
CA TYR A 36 11.16 0.84 1.05
C TYR A 36 12.26 0.63 0.02
N GLN A 37 13.55 0.73 0.40
CA GLN A 37 14.64 0.43 -0.50
C GLN A 37 14.65 -1.06 -0.88
N ALA A 38 14.50 -1.95 0.10
CA ALA A 38 14.37 -3.39 -0.17
C ALA A 38 13.19 -3.71 -1.10
N LEU A 39 12.10 -2.94 -0.97
CA LEU A 39 10.94 -3.07 -1.84
C LEU A 39 11.23 -2.63 -3.28
N LEU A 40 11.94 -1.52 -3.47
CA LEU A 40 12.42 -1.08 -4.79
C LEU A 40 13.39 -2.08 -5.42
N ASP A 41 14.29 -2.65 -4.62
CA ASP A 41 15.27 -3.63 -5.08
C ASP A 41 14.57 -4.91 -5.55
N LYS A 42 13.55 -5.37 -4.82
CA LYS A 42 12.73 -6.52 -5.21
C LYS A 42 11.94 -6.26 -6.49
N LEU A 43 11.35 -5.07 -6.63
CA LEU A 43 10.68 -4.66 -7.88
C LEU A 43 11.65 -4.63 -9.06
N ALA A 44 12.87 -4.13 -8.86
CA ALA A 44 13.90 -4.09 -9.90
C ALA A 44 14.36 -5.49 -10.32
N ALA A 45 14.43 -6.44 -9.38
CA ALA A 45 14.78 -7.83 -9.63
C ALA A 45 13.62 -8.68 -10.20
N SER A 46 12.39 -8.16 -10.17
CA SER A 46 11.20 -8.89 -10.62
C SER A 46 11.07 -8.95 -12.14
N ASP A 47 10.28 -9.91 -12.62
CA ASP A 47 9.87 -10.08 -14.03
C ASP A 47 8.73 -9.15 -14.45
N MET A 48 8.21 -8.34 -13.54
CA MET A 48 7.09 -7.44 -13.81
C MET A 48 7.51 -6.35 -14.80
N PRO A 49 6.77 -6.16 -15.92
CA PRO A 49 7.13 -5.15 -16.92
C PRO A 49 7.03 -3.73 -16.35
N PRO A 50 7.84 -2.78 -16.83
CA PRO A 50 7.80 -1.37 -16.38
C PRO A 50 6.49 -0.65 -16.72
N THR A 51 5.68 -1.21 -17.63
CA THR A 51 4.36 -0.70 -18.00
C THR A 51 3.27 -1.14 -17.02
N ALA A 52 3.53 -2.09 -16.12
CA ALA A 52 2.55 -2.54 -15.14
C ALA A 52 2.20 -1.39 -14.18
N GLN A 53 0.91 -1.06 -14.09
CA GLN A 53 0.45 0.08 -13.29
C GLN A 53 0.83 -0.06 -11.80
N TYR A 54 0.80 -1.28 -11.28
CA TYR A 54 1.23 -1.58 -9.92
C TYR A 54 2.71 -1.19 -9.69
N ARG A 55 3.63 -1.62 -10.55
CA ARG A 55 5.05 -1.24 -10.47
C ARG A 55 5.24 0.28 -10.50
N ILE A 56 4.57 0.96 -11.43
CA ILE A 56 4.65 2.42 -11.57
C ILE A 56 4.22 3.12 -10.27
N ASN A 57 3.11 2.70 -9.68
CA ASN A 57 2.56 3.33 -8.49
C ASN A 57 3.42 3.07 -7.26
N ILE A 58 3.84 1.83 -7.05
CA ILE A 58 4.66 1.45 -5.90
C ILE A 58 6.04 2.12 -5.97
N GLU A 59 6.65 2.21 -7.16
CA GLU A 59 7.92 2.93 -7.35
C GLU A 59 7.79 4.41 -6.99
N LYS A 60 6.69 5.06 -7.40
CA LYS A 60 6.41 6.47 -7.03
C LYS A 60 6.23 6.63 -5.53
N ILE A 61 5.44 5.77 -4.90
CA ILE A 61 5.14 5.84 -3.46
C ILE A 61 6.42 5.60 -2.64
N ALA A 62 7.17 4.53 -2.94
CA ALA A 62 8.38 4.18 -2.22
C ALA A 62 9.44 5.29 -2.34
N ARG A 63 9.68 5.82 -3.55
CA ARG A 63 10.62 6.94 -3.75
C ARG A 63 10.20 8.21 -3.01
N PHE A 64 8.90 8.53 -3.02
CA PHE A 64 8.39 9.67 -2.29
C PHE A 64 8.61 9.53 -0.77
N ARG A 65 8.25 8.37 -0.20
CA ARG A 65 8.41 8.09 1.24
C ARG A 65 9.89 8.06 1.66
N ILE A 66 10.77 7.47 0.85
CA ILE A 66 12.23 7.50 1.09
C ILE A 66 12.73 8.95 1.09
N LYS A 67 12.32 9.77 0.11
CA LYS A 67 12.76 11.16 0.01
C LYS A 67 12.29 11.98 1.23
N ALA A 68 11.05 11.78 1.66
CA ALA A 68 10.52 12.44 2.86
C ALA A 68 11.31 12.06 4.12
N ALA A 69 11.65 10.78 4.27
CA ALA A 69 12.43 10.26 5.39
C ALA A 69 13.89 10.76 5.40
N GLN A 70 14.56 10.73 4.25
CA GLN A 70 15.95 11.16 4.11
C GLN A 70 16.12 12.65 4.38
N GLY A 71 15.11 13.46 4.06
CA GLY A 71 15.12 14.90 4.33
C GLY A 71 14.91 15.27 5.79
N ASN A 72 14.37 14.36 6.61
CA ASN A 72 13.92 14.65 7.98
C ASN A 72 14.23 13.49 8.94
N LEU A 73 15.48 13.00 8.93
CA LEU A 73 15.88 11.83 9.73
C LEU A 73 15.67 12.01 11.24
N ASP A 74 15.86 13.24 11.73
CA ASP A 74 15.76 13.58 13.15
C ASP A 74 14.36 14.09 13.56
N ASP A 75 13.46 14.29 12.58
CA ASP A 75 12.12 14.87 12.80
C ASP A 75 11.03 13.92 12.23
N PRO A 76 10.57 12.94 13.05
CA PRO A 76 9.53 12.01 12.62
C PRO A 76 8.18 12.70 12.35
N GLU A 77 7.84 13.77 13.07
CA GLU A 77 6.57 14.49 12.87
C GLU A 77 6.52 15.15 11.50
N LYS A 78 7.66 15.70 11.04
CA LYS A 78 7.73 16.24 9.68
C LYS A 78 7.55 15.17 8.61
N VAL A 79 8.06 13.97 8.85
CA VAL A 79 7.84 12.82 7.95
C VAL A 79 6.36 12.42 7.92
N GLU A 80 5.68 12.41 9.07
CA GLU A 80 4.24 12.13 9.19
C GLU A 80 3.40 13.17 8.44
N GLU A 81 3.71 14.46 8.61
CA GLU A 81 3.02 15.56 7.91
C GLU A 81 3.22 15.47 6.40
N LEU A 82 4.44 15.22 5.94
CA LEU A 82 4.75 15.12 4.50
C LEU A 82 4.09 13.90 3.87
N CYS A 83 4.13 12.75 4.54
CA CYS A 83 3.53 11.51 4.02
C CYS A 83 2.01 11.50 4.14
N ASN A 84 1.45 12.23 5.12
CA ASN A 84 0.04 12.34 5.45
C ASN A 84 -0.69 10.97 5.44
N CYS A 85 -0.09 9.97 6.08
CA CYS A 85 -0.55 8.58 6.01
C CYS A 85 -0.33 7.83 7.33
N GLY A 86 -0.66 8.50 8.43
CA GLY A 86 -0.49 7.98 9.79
C GLY A 86 0.90 8.23 10.36
N GLN A 87 1.22 7.51 11.43
CA GLN A 87 2.49 7.64 12.17
C GLN A 87 3.65 6.94 11.45
N VAL A 88 4.89 7.31 11.75
CA VAL A 88 6.08 6.67 11.15
C VAL A 88 6.14 5.16 11.43
N GLU A 89 5.68 4.71 12.59
CA GLU A 89 5.59 3.30 12.92
C GLU A 89 4.60 2.55 12.02
N GLU A 90 3.46 3.18 11.70
CA GLU A 90 2.47 2.61 10.77
C GLU A 90 3.05 2.52 9.35
N LEU A 91 3.84 3.51 8.92
CA LEU A 91 4.48 3.52 7.60
C LEU A 91 5.51 2.40 7.43
N VAL A 92 6.20 2.00 8.51
CA VAL A 92 7.09 0.83 8.51
C VAL A 92 6.29 -0.45 8.35
N VAL A 93 5.20 -0.61 9.11
CA VAL A 93 4.30 -1.77 8.99
C VAL A 93 3.67 -1.85 7.60
N GLN A 94 3.28 -0.71 7.02
CA GLN A 94 2.79 -0.64 5.63
C GLN A 94 3.84 -1.16 4.64
N ALA A 95 5.12 -0.82 4.82
CA ALA A 95 6.19 -1.32 3.97
C ALA A 95 6.36 -2.85 4.06
N ASP A 96 6.25 -3.41 5.27
CA ASP A 96 6.29 -4.86 5.48
C ASP A 96 5.07 -5.56 4.86
N ASN A 97 3.87 -4.99 5.02
CA ASN A 97 2.67 -5.52 4.39
C ASN A 97 2.75 -5.46 2.86
N GLU A 98 3.30 -4.37 2.31
CA GLU A 98 3.48 -4.24 0.86
C GLU A 98 4.47 -5.28 0.33
N MET A 99 5.48 -5.68 1.11
CA MET A 99 6.39 -6.77 0.73
C MET A 99 5.65 -8.12 0.59
N ILE A 100 4.68 -8.39 1.48
CA ILE A 100 3.82 -9.58 1.41
C ILE A 100 2.92 -9.52 0.18
N VAL A 101 2.29 -8.37 -0.08
CA VAL A 101 1.47 -8.15 -1.28
C VAL A 101 2.32 -8.34 -2.53
N MET A 102 3.54 -7.79 -2.58
CA MET A 102 4.47 -7.96 -3.68
C MET A 102 4.73 -9.44 -3.99
N ASP A 103 4.97 -10.27 -2.97
CA ASP A 103 5.17 -11.71 -3.16
C ASP A 103 3.93 -12.40 -3.74
N MET A 104 2.74 -12.02 -3.30
CA MET A 104 1.48 -12.53 -3.85
C MET A 104 1.26 -12.06 -5.29
N TYR A 105 1.55 -10.79 -5.56
CA TYR A 105 1.40 -10.14 -6.86
C TYR A 105 2.30 -10.81 -7.91
N LEU A 106 3.58 -11.02 -7.56
CA LEU A 106 4.58 -11.67 -8.41
C LEU A 106 4.24 -13.14 -8.67
N ARG A 107 3.85 -13.90 -7.64
CA ARG A 107 3.48 -15.30 -7.77
C ARG A 107 2.31 -15.51 -8.74
N ASN A 108 1.34 -14.60 -8.69
CA ASN A 108 0.09 -14.73 -9.44
C ASN A 108 0.08 -13.97 -10.76
N ARG A 109 1.13 -13.19 -11.06
CA ARG A 109 1.26 -12.35 -12.25
C ARG A 109 0.01 -11.51 -12.54
N TRP A 110 -0.50 -10.80 -11.54
CA TRP A 110 -1.75 -10.01 -11.65
C TRP A 110 -1.70 -8.83 -12.63
N TRP A 111 -0.55 -8.56 -13.25
CA TRP A 111 -0.41 -7.61 -14.35
C TRP A 111 -0.77 -8.22 -15.72
N GLU A 112 -0.94 -9.54 -15.82
CA GLU A 112 -1.33 -10.20 -17.06
C GLU A 112 -2.85 -10.14 -17.24
N LEU A 113 -3.29 -9.82 -18.46
CA LEU A 113 -4.70 -9.85 -18.82
C LEU A 113 -5.18 -11.30 -18.88
N VAL A 114 -6.16 -11.66 -18.05
CA VAL A 114 -6.75 -13.02 -18.03
C VAL A 114 -7.67 -13.24 -19.23
N LYS A 115 -8.54 -12.26 -19.52
CA LYS A 115 -9.47 -12.24 -20.65
C LYS A 115 -9.60 -10.82 -21.20
N PRO A 116 -9.80 -10.63 -22.50
CA PRO A 116 -10.23 -9.35 -23.03
C PRO A 116 -11.63 -9.06 -22.49
N VAL A 117 -11.77 -7.94 -21.79
CA VAL A 117 -13.04 -7.44 -21.27
C VAL A 117 -13.30 -6.11 -21.98
N GLU A 118 -14.50 -5.94 -22.52
CA GLU A 118 -14.91 -4.65 -23.05
C GLU A 118 -15.13 -3.69 -21.88
N ILE A 119 -14.38 -2.60 -21.86
CA ILE A 119 -14.47 -1.58 -20.81
C ILE A 119 -15.32 -0.44 -21.36
N GLU A 120 -16.51 -0.27 -20.78
CA GLU A 120 -17.34 0.89 -21.04
C GLU A 120 -16.92 2.05 -20.13
N PHE A 121 -16.36 3.10 -20.72
CA PHE A 121 -15.87 4.27 -19.98
C PHE A 121 -16.97 5.22 -19.51
N ASN A 122 -18.20 5.06 -20.02
CA ASN A 122 -19.36 5.86 -19.64
C ASN A 122 -20.64 5.02 -19.81
N PRO A 123 -20.87 4.06 -18.91
CA PRO A 123 -22.08 3.24 -18.96
C PRO A 123 -23.30 4.14 -18.82
N ASP A 124 -24.35 3.88 -19.59
CA ASP A 124 -25.62 4.57 -19.39
C ASP A 124 -26.13 4.19 -17.99
N PRO A 125 -26.41 5.16 -17.09
CA PRO A 125 -26.92 4.85 -15.76
C PRO A 125 -28.27 4.13 -15.76
N ASN A 126 -28.97 4.07 -16.90
CA ASN A 126 -30.23 3.33 -17.07
C ASN A 126 -30.07 1.99 -17.80
N ASP A 127 -28.88 1.65 -18.29
CA ASP A 127 -28.60 0.35 -18.89
C ASP A 127 -28.17 -0.62 -17.78
N ASP A 128 -29.06 -1.54 -17.44
CA ASP A 128 -28.84 -2.59 -16.44
C ASP A 128 -28.03 -3.78 -17.00
N GLY A 129 -27.53 -3.66 -18.24
CA GLY A 129 -26.78 -4.70 -18.93
C GLY A 129 -27.61 -5.97 -19.19
N GLY A 130 -28.95 -5.87 -19.12
CA GLY A 130 -29.85 -7.01 -19.31
C GLY A 130 -29.69 -8.10 -18.25
N VAL A 131 -29.18 -7.78 -17.06
CA VAL A 131 -29.02 -8.74 -15.96
C VAL A 131 -30.38 -9.05 -15.34
N GLU A 132 -31.09 -10.04 -15.87
CA GLU A 132 -32.22 -10.65 -15.17
C GLU A 132 -31.70 -11.46 -13.98
N TRP A 133 -31.90 -10.95 -12.77
CA TRP A 133 -31.79 -11.73 -11.54
C TRP A 133 -32.97 -12.70 -11.45
N GLY A 134 -32.87 -13.83 -12.16
CA GLY A 134 -33.90 -14.85 -12.15
C GLY A 134 -34.00 -15.54 -10.79
N GLU A 135 -35.20 -15.55 -10.20
CA GLU A 135 -35.60 -16.62 -9.28
C GLU A 135 -35.69 -17.91 -10.13
N GLU A 136 -34.73 -18.82 -9.99
CA GLU A 136 -34.85 -20.17 -10.56
C GLU A 136 -36.06 -20.86 -9.94
N THR A 137 -37.20 -20.86 -10.64
CA THR A 137 -38.29 -21.78 -10.33
C THR A 137 -37.90 -23.18 -10.84
N PRO A 138 -38.09 -24.25 -10.03
CA PRO A 138 -37.68 -25.59 -10.44
C PRO A 138 -38.48 -26.04 -11.65
N LYS A 139 -37.80 -26.55 -12.68
CA LYS A 139 -38.45 -27.17 -13.84
C LYS A 139 -39.27 -28.39 -13.38
N GLU A 140 -40.59 -28.36 -13.57
CA GLU A 140 -41.41 -29.56 -13.47
C GLU A 140 -40.97 -30.55 -14.55
N GLU A 141 -40.52 -31.73 -14.14
CA GLU A 141 -40.24 -32.85 -15.02
C GLU A 141 -41.56 -33.36 -15.64
N GLU A 142 -41.76 -33.13 -16.94
CA GLU A 142 -42.81 -33.83 -17.69
C GLU A 142 -42.47 -35.32 -17.76
N LYS A 143 -43.15 -36.10 -16.92
CA LYS A 143 -43.24 -37.57 -17.05
C LYS A 143 -43.76 -37.94 -18.44
N LYS A 144 -43.01 -38.77 -19.15
CA LYS A 144 -43.54 -39.65 -20.18
C LYS A 144 -42.95 -41.05 -20.06
#